data_AF-A0A7S0AQB3-F1
#
_entry.id   AF-A0A7S0AQB3-F1
#
_cell.length_a   1.000
_cell.length_b   1.000
_cell.length_c   1.000
_cell.angle_alpha   90.00
_cell.angle_beta   90.00
_cell.angle_gamma   90.00
#
_symmetry.space_group_name_H-M   'P 1'
#
loop_
_entity.id
_entity.type
_entity.pdbx_description
1 polymer ?
#
loop_
_entity_poly.entity_id
_entity_poly.type
_entity_poly.pdbx_seq_one_letter_code
_entity_poly.pdbx_strand_id
1 'polypeptide(L)'
;EGLGMYTISASLKGSSFDMGRMMAFTPGWLENQSVWLHMAYKYYLELLRARLYDQFFEEMKTGMLPFMASDVYGRSSMECSSFIASSAFEDPSQRGRGFLARLSGSTAEFLSVWVLMMIGPKPFLLDKHSNKLAGMQLVPALPMSLFRKDGVKKNSKSEEPTISFKLFTAINVTYHNPDGRDLFGESPKRYEVGLRDGSRRTVESSTIPADLAEKIRRVVFVESIDAYFY
;
A
#
# COMPACT_ATOMS: atom_id res chain seq x y z
N GLU A 1 -2.96 11.30 24.86
CA GLU A 1 -2.60 10.53 23.65
C GLU A 1 -1.15 10.80 23.34
N GLY A 2 -0.30 9.77 23.19
CA GLY A 2 1.15 9.96 22.98
C GLY A 2 1.70 9.32 21.71
N LEU A 3 0.96 8.39 21.09
CA LEU A 3 1.44 7.63 19.91
C LEU A 3 0.92 8.18 18.58
N GLY A 4 -0.14 9.00 18.56
CA GLY A 4 -0.77 9.45 17.31
C GLY A 4 -1.42 8.32 16.50
N MET A 5 -1.84 7.24 17.18
CA MET A 5 -2.47 6.06 16.58
C MET A 5 -3.85 5.81 17.19
N TYR A 6 -4.78 5.27 16.39
CA TYR A 6 -6.13 4.95 16.84
C TYR A 6 -6.19 3.70 17.72
N THR A 7 -6.95 3.79 18.81
CA THR A 7 -7.28 2.63 19.64
C THR A 7 -8.51 1.90 19.10
N ILE A 8 -8.59 0.60 19.31
CA ILE A 8 -9.72 -0.23 18.87
C ILE A 8 -11.05 0.14 19.54
N SER A 9 -10.97 0.73 20.73
CA SER A 9 -12.11 1.17 21.51
C SER A 9 -11.75 2.44 22.29
N ALA A 10 -12.78 3.14 22.77
CA ALA A 10 -12.63 4.05 23.90
C ALA A 10 -12.31 3.25 25.19
N SER A 11 -12.11 3.97 26.30
CA SER A 11 -11.95 3.36 27.63
C SER A 11 -13.18 2.53 27.98
N LEU A 12 -12.97 1.30 28.43
CA LEU A 12 -14.04 0.40 28.92
C LEU A 12 -14.28 0.52 30.43
N LYS A 13 -13.68 1.53 31.09
CA LYS A 13 -13.82 1.73 32.54
C LYS A 13 -15.29 1.94 32.91
N GLY A 14 -15.79 1.10 33.83
CA GLY A 14 -17.17 1.16 34.32
C GLY A 14 -18.18 0.39 33.47
N SER A 15 -17.76 -0.23 32.37
CA SER A 15 -18.64 -1.07 31.56
C SER A 15 -18.89 -2.46 32.18
N SER A 16 -19.98 -3.12 31.79
CA SER A 16 -20.33 -4.47 32.28
C SER A 16 -19.34 -5.53 31.78
N PHE A 17 -19.10 -6.55 32.61
CA PHE A 17 -18.38 -7.77 32.20
C PHE A 17 -19.11 -8.57 31.10
N ASP A 18 -20.42 -8.34 30.91
CA ASP A 18 -21.20 -8.97 29.84
C ASP A 18 -20.76 -8.55 28.43
N MET A 19 -20.02 -7.44 28.29
CA MET A 19 -19.45 -7.05 27.00
C MET A 19 -18.44 -8.08 26.48
N GLY A 20 -17.87 -8.92 27.35
CA GLY A 20 -17.04 -10.05 26.98
C GLY A 20 -15.61 -9.98 27.54
N ARG A 21 -14.78 -10.95 27.14
CA ARG A 21 -13.46 -11.18 27.75
C ARG A 21 -12.50 -10.00 27.70
N MET A 22 -12.71 -9.03 26.79
CA MET A 22 -11.82 -7.86 26.71
C MET A 22 -11.80 -7.06 28.02
N MET A 23 -12.86 -7.17 28.83
CA MET A 23 -12.94 -6.56 30.16
C MET A 23 -11.88 -7.11 31.14
N ALA A 24 -11.32 -8.29 30.88
CA ALA A 24 -10.27 -8.87 31.69
C ALA A 24 -8.86 -8.37 31.32
N PHE A 25 -8.69 -7.69 30.17
CA PHE A 25 -7.40 -7.13 29.77
C PHE A 25 -7.22 -5.73 30.34
N THR A 26 -5.99 -5.41 30.74
CA THR A 26 -5.60 -4.04 31.10
C THR A 26 -5.84 -3.09 29.92
N PRO A 27 -6.35 -1.86 30.13
CA PRO A 27 -6.46 -0.86 29.08
C PRO A 27 -5.14 -0.68 28.33
N GLY A 28 -5.21 -0.59 27.01
CA GLY A 28 -4.03 -0.53 26.13
C GLY A 28 -3.48 -1.89 25.71
N TRP A 29 -4.09 -2.99 26.17
CA TRP A 29 -3.66 -4.36 25.87
C TRP A 29 -4.73 -5.17 25.15
N LEU A 30 -4.30 -5.94 24.15
CA LEU A 30 -5.16 -6.83 23.37
C LEU A 30 -6.45 -6.12 22.89
N GLU A 31 -7.63 -6.72 23.00
CA GLU A 31 -8.89 -6.11 22.54
C GLU A 31 -9.41 -4.95 23.41
N ASN A 32 -8.71 -4.56 24.48
CA ASN A 32 -9.10 -3.44 25.34
C ASN A 32 -8.21 -2.21 25.10
N GLN A 33 -8.70 -1.23 24.34
CA GLN A 33 -8.06 0.08 24.13
C GLN A 33 -6.60 0.03 23.60
N SER A 34 -6.14 -1.09 23.03
CA SER A 34 -4.87 -1.14 22.31
C SER A 34 -5.00 -0.53 20.92
N VAL A 35 -3.87 -0.34 20.23
CA VAL A 35 -3.87 -0.03 18.79
C VAL A 35 -3.94 -1.36 18.04
N TRP A 36 -5.15 -1.78 17.66
CA TRP A 36 -5.36 -3.07 17.01
C TRP A 36 -5.13 -2.97 15.50
N LEU A 37 -3.96 -3.44 15.05
CA LEU A 37 -3.42 -3.13 13.72
C LEU A 37 -4.29 -3.65 12.58
N HIS A 38 -4.95 -4.80 12.75
CA HIS A 38 -5.80 -5.33 11.68
C HIS A 38 -6.99 -4.41 11.41
N MET A 39 -7.53 -3.77 12.45
CA MET A 39 -8.63 -2.81 12.29
C MET A 39 -8.13 -1.44 11.82
N ALA A 40 -6.96 -0.98 12.31
CA ALA A 40 -6.33 0.24 11.82
C ALA A 40 -6.04 0.15 10.31
N TYR A 41 -5.51 -0.98 9.84
CA TYR A 41 -5.18 -1.18 8.43
C TYR A 41 -6.42 -1.32 7.55
N LYS A 42 -7.53 -1.89 8.06
CA LYS A 42 -8.82 -1.82 7.38
C LYS A 42 -9.29 -0.38 7.22
N TYR A 43 -9.16 0.44 8.26
CA TYR A 43 -9.51 1.86 8.18
C TYR A 43 -8.68 2.59 7.11
N TYR A 44 -7.35 2.40 7.10
CA TYR A 44 -6.49 2.98 6.07
C TYR A 44 -6.84 2.49 4.66
N LEU A 45 -7.13 1.19 4.50
CA LEU A 45 -7.59 0.63 3.23
C LEU A 45 -8.88 1.30 2.74
N GLU A 46 -9.83 1.58 3.63
CA GLU A 46 -11.07 2.25 3.27
C GLU A 46 -10.87 3.72 2.91
N LEU A 47 -9.95 4.46 3.57
CA LEU A 47 -9.56 5.80 3.12
C LEU A 47 -9.07 5.79 1.67
N LEU A 48 -8.21 4.82 1.34
CA LEU A 48 -7.67 4.66 0.00
C LEU A 48 -8.75 4.29 -1.02
N ARG A 49 -9.68 3.39 -0.67
CA ARG A 49 -10.83 3.01 -1.52
C ARG A 49 -11.80 4.17 -1.75
N ALA A 50 -11.99 5.01 -0.73
CA ALA A 50 -12.78 6.23 -0.80
C ALA A 50 -12.07 7.38 -1.55
N ARG A 51 -10.83 7.17 -2.02
CA ARG A 51 -9.99 8.17 -2.69
C ARG A 51 -9.68 9.39 -1.81
N LEU A 52 -9.67 9.20 -0.49
CA LEU A 52 -9.23 10.17 0.51
C LEU A 52 -7.70 10.10 0.63
N TYR A 53 -7.00 10.42 -0.47
CA TYR A 53 -5.56 10.17 -0.60
C TYR A 53 -4.75 10.98 0.40
N ASP A 54 -5.04 12.28 0.54
CA ASP A 54 -4.32 13.14 1.49
C ASP A 54 -4.47 12.63 2.92
N GLN A 55 -5.70 12.28 3.33
CA GLN A 55 -5.96 11.70 4.64
C GLN A 55 -5.24 10.36 4.80
N PHE A 56 -5.30 9.48 3.80
CA PHE A 56 -4.61 8.19 3.84
C PHE A 56 -3.09 8.37 4.03
N PHE A 57 -2.44 9.28 3.30
CA PHE A 57 -1.00 9.49 3.40
C PHE A 57 -0.57 10.23 4.67
N GLU A 58 -1.42 11.06 5.25
CA GLU A 58 -1.21 11.60 6.61
C GLU A 58 -1.28 10.49 7.66
N GLU A 59 -2.36 9.69 7.64
CA GLU A 59 -2.55 8.56 8.56
C GLU A 59 -1.45 7.50 8.44
N MET A 60 -0.94 7.27 7.22
CA MET A 60 0.13 6.31 6.97
C MET A 60 1.43 6.68 7.71
N LYS A 61 1.78 7.97 7.78
CA LYS A 61 3.05 8.45 8.34
C LYS A 61 3.16 8.20 9.85
N THR A 62 2.05 8.15 10.57
CA THR A 62 2.01 7.97 12.03
C THR A 62 1.40 6.63 12.44
N GLY A 63 0.53 6.07 11.60
CA GLY A 63 -0.31 4.92 11.93
C GLY A 63 0.19 3.58 11.40
N MET A 64 1.07 3.55 10.40
CA MET A 64 1.61 2.30 9.85
C MET A 64 3.01 1.97 10.38
N LEU A 65 3.23 0.68 10.62
CA LEU A 65 4.46 0.14 11.23
C LEU A 65 5.76 0.56 10.53
N PRO A 66 5.87 0.65 9.19
CA PRO A 66 7.12 1.06 8.53
C PRO A 66 7.59 2.47 8.88
N PHE A 67 6.70 3.32 9.40
CA PHE A 67 7.01 4.69 9.81
C PHE A 67 7.21 4.86 11.31
N MET A 68 7.00 3.79 12.09
CA MET A 68 7.32 3.81 13.51
C MET A 68 8.84 3.68 13.71
N ALA A 69 9.37 4.43 14.67
CA ALA A 69 10.75 4.28 15.10
C ALA A 69 10.96 2.87 15.69
N SER A 70 11.99 2.15 15.23
CA SER A 70 12.18 0.73 15.55
C SER A 70 12.48 0.48 17.03
N ASP A 71 13.10 1.44 17.70
CA ASP A 71 13.35 1.46 19.14
C ASP A 71 12.03 1.56 19.95
N VAL A 72 11.07 2.36 19.48
CA VAL A 72 9.72 2.47 20.05
C VAL A 72 8.90 1.21 19.75
N TYR A 73 8.88 0.77 18.50
CA TYR A 73 8.16 -0.43 18.07
C TYR A 73 8.68 -1.70 18.76
N GLY A 74 9.97 -1.71 19.14
CA GLY A 74 10.60 -2.80 19.88
C GLY A 74 10.76 -4.09 19.05
N ARG A 75 10.65 -3.98 17.72
CA ARG A 75 10.76 -5.07 16.73
C ARG A 75 11.35 -4.53 15.42
N SER A 76 11.72 -5.43 14.51
CA SER A 76 12.09 -5.05 13.15
C SER A 76 10.92 -4.41 12.41
N SER A 77 11.15 -3.29 11.71
CA SER A 77 10.14 -2.64 10.85
C SER A 77 9.72 -3.50 9.64
N MET A 78 10.44 -4.60 9.38
CA MET A 78 10.06 -5.61 8.39
C MET A 78 9.11 -6.68 8.96
N GLU A 79 8.83 -6.67 10.26
CA GLU A 79 7.90 -7.58 10.92
C GLU A 79 6.56 -6.93 11.22
N CYS A 80 5.48 -7.69 11.00
CA CYS A 80 4.13 -7.27 11.39
C CYS A 80 3.82 -7.65 12.84
N SER A 81 2.94 -6.87 13.48
CA SER A 81 2.35 -7.17 14.80
C SER A 81 0.83 -7.36 14.70
N SER A 82 0.21 -7.90 15.75
CA SER A 82 -1.24 -7.92 15.91
C SER A 82 -1.77 -6.60 16.48
N PHE A 83 -1.06 -6.05 17.46
CA PHE A 83 -1.40 -4.78 18.08
C PHE A 83 -0.15 -4.06 18.60
N ILE A 84 -0.29 -2.76 18.85
CA ILE A 84 0.66 -1.95 19.61
C ILE A 84 0.05 -1.68 20.99
N ALA A 85 0.83 -1.85 22.05
CA ALA A 85 0.39 -1.44 23.39
C ALA A 85 0.22 0.10 23.40
N SER A 86 -1.01 0.56 23.64
CA SER A 86 -1.33 1.98 23.45
C SER A 86 -0.81 2.85 24.59
N SER A 87 -0.94 4.17 24.47
CA SER A 87 -0.61 5.10 25.55
C SER A 87 -1.41 4.88 26.84
N ALA A 88 -2.52 4.12 26.78
CA ALA A 88 -3.33 3.77 27.95
C ALA A 88 -2.74 2.64 28.79
N PHE A 89 -1.75 1.89 28.27
CA PHE A 89 -1.15 0.78 28.98
C PHE A 89 -0.39 1.25 30.23
N GLU A 90 -0.54 0.53 31.33
CA GLU A 90 -0.06 0.97 32.64
C GLU A 90 1.47 1.08 32.70
N ASP A 91 2.18 0.09 32.16
CA ASP A 91 3.64 0.08 32.09
C ASP A 91 4.14 0.99 30.96
N PRO A 92 4.80 2.12 31.28
CA PRO A 92 5.31 3.04 30.29
C PRO A 92 6.36 2.43 29.34
N SER A 93 7.09 1.41 29.80
CA SER A 93 8.14 0.76 29.01
C SER A 93 7.59 -0.07 27.85
N GLN A 94 6.31 -0.46 27.91
CA GLN A 94 5.65 -1.24 26.86
C GLN A 94 4.89 -0.35 25.86
N ARG A 95 4.59 0.91 26.18
CA ARG A 95 3.82 1.80 25.31
C ARG A 95 4.54 2.00 23.98
N GLY A 96 3.84 1.77 22.87
CA GLY A 96 4.41 1.86 21.52
C GLY A 96 5.05 0.56 21.00
N ARG A 97 5.23 -0.46 21.86
CA ARG A 97 5.80 -1.75 21.44
C ARG A 97 4.78 -2.64 20.73
N GLY A 98 5.25 -3.39 19.75
CA GLY A 98 4.45 -4.35 18.98
C GLY A 98 4.39 -5.74 19.57
N PHE A 99 3.19 -6.35 19.55
CA PHE A 99 2.94 -7.67 20.09
C PHE A 99 2.14 -8.55 19.12
N LEU A 100 2.38 -9.86 19.20
CA LEU A 100 1.63 -10.87 18.47
C LEU A 100 0.61 -11.50 19.41
N ALA A 101 -0.67 -11.33 19.09
CA ALA A 101 -1.73 -12.11 19.71
C ALA A 101 -1.78 -13.51 19.07
N ARG A 102 -1.71 -13.55 17.72
CA ARG A 102 -1.63 -14.73 16.84
C ARG A 102 -1.07 -14.30 15.46
N LEU A 103 -1.43 -15.01 14.39
CA LEU A 103 -1.27 -14.55 13.01
C LEU A 103 -2.18 -13.33 12.76
N SER A 104 -1.58 -12.22 12.34
CA SER A 104 -2.27 -10.93 12.16
C SER A 104 -2.83 -10.81 10.74
N GLY A 105 -4.10 -10.43 10.61
CA GLY A 105 -4.71 -10.09 9.31
C GLY A 105 -4.14 -8.81 8.68
N SER A 106 -3.41 -7.99 9.46
CA SER A 106 -2.83 -6.71 9.01
C SER A 106 -1.92 -6.87 7.79
N THR A 107 -1.24 -8.02 7.64
CA THR A 107 -0.43 -8.32 6.44
C THR A 107 -1.29 -8.38 5.18
N ALA A 108 -2.47 -9.00 5.23
CA ALA A 108 -3.37 -9.08 4.08
C ALA A 108 -3.96 -7.71 3.71
N GLU A 109 -4.27 -6.90 4.72
CA GLU A 109 -4.73 -5.52 4.49
C GLU A 109 -3.62 -4.65 3.90
N PHE A 110 -2.37 -4.78 4.38
CA PHE A 110 -1.22 -4.07 3.81
C PHE A 110 -0.97 -4.46 2.35
N LEU A 111 -1.09 -5.74 2.00
CA LEU A 111 -1.01 -6.18 0.60
C LEU A 111 -2.12 -5.55 -0.25
N SER A 112 -3.33 -5.43 0.30
CA SER A 112 -4.45 -4.78 -0.39
C SER A 112 -4.20 -3.29 -0.61
N VAL A 113 -3.67 -2.60 0.40
CA VAL A 113 -3.21 -1.21 0.30
C VAL A 113 -2.15 -1.08 -0.79
N TRP A 114 -1.12 -1.93 -0.77
CA TRP A 114 -0.04 -1.93 -1.75
C TRP A 114 -0.55 -2.13 -3.18
N VAL A 115 -1.47 -3.06 -3.40
CA VAL A 115 -2.09 -3.29 -4.72
C VAL A 115 -2.83 -2.05 -5.20
N LEU A 116 -3.63 -1.42 -4.34
CA LEU A 116 -4.35 -0.21 -4.71
C LEU A 116 -3.42 0.98 -4.98
N MET A 117 -2.37 1.15 -4.18
CA MET A 117 -1.38 2.21 -4.37
C MET A 117 -0.58 2.03 -5.65
N MET A 118 -0.06 0.81 -5.90
CA MET A 118 0.89 0.57 -6.99
C MET A 118 0.23 0.23 -8.31
N ILE A 119 -0.95 -0.40 -8.32
CA ILE A 119 -1.60 -0.92 -9.54
C ILE A 119 -2.92 -0.20 -9.81
N GLY A 120 -3.67 0.09 -8.75
CA GLY A 120 -5.03 0.63 -8.84
C GLY A 120 -6.11 -0.44 -8.71
N PRO A 121 -7.39 -0.04 -8.59
CA PRO A 121 -8.48 -0.93 -8.20
C PRO A 121 -8.93 -1.92 -9.28
N LYS A 122 -8.80 -1.56 -10.56
CA LYS A 122 -9.32 -2.33 -11.69
C LYS A 122 -8.37 -2.22 -12.90
N PRO A 123 -7.21 -2.90 -12.87
CA PRO A 123 -6.21 -2.74 -13.91
C PRO A 123 -6.67 -3.27 -15.26
N PHE A 124 -7.61 -4.22 -15.32
CA PHE A 124 -8.15 -4.75 -16.57
C PHE A 124 -9.54 -4.20 -16.83
N LEU A 125 -9.70 -3.58 -18.00
CA LEU A 125 -10.94 -2.97 -18.46
C LEU A 125 -11.71 -4.01 -19.27
N LEU A 126 -13.00 -4.14 -19.01
CA LEU A 126 -13.91 -4.95 -19.81
C LEU A 126 -14.78 -4.04 -20.67
N ASP A 127 -15.01 -4.46 -21.91
CA ASP A 127 -16.03 -3.86 -22.74
C ASP A 127 -17.41 -4.13 -22.14
N LYS A 128 -18.22 -3.07 -21.99
CA LYS A 128 -19.49 -3.13 -21.27
C LYS A 128 -20.53 -4.02 -21.94
N HIS A 129 -20.47 -4.16 -23.26
CA HIS A 129 -21.46 -4.91 -24.03
C HIS A 129 -21.07 -6.38 -24.18
N SER A 130 -19.81 -6.65 -24.53
CA SER A 130 -19.32 -7.99 -24.82
C SER A 130 -18.74 -8.72 -23.61
N ASN A 131 -18.49 -8.02 -22.49
CA ASN A 131 -17.75 -8.52 -21.32
C ASN A 131 -16.35 -9.08 -21.67
N LYS A 132 -15.80 -8.70 -22.83
CA LYS A 132 -14.45 -9.09 -23.25
C LYS A 132 -13.43 -8.09 -22.73
N LEU A 133 -12.18 -8.53 -22.59
CA LEU A 133 -11.06 -7.65 -22.25
C LEU A 133 -10.93 -6.54 -23.31
N ALA A 134 -11.07 -5.29 -22.87
CA ALA A 134 -10.92 -4.10 -23.70
C ALA A 134 -9.51 -3.51 -23.62
N GLY A 135 -8.81 -3.72 -22.50
CA GLY A 135 -7.45 -3.24 -22.31
C GLY A 135 -7.01 -3.33 -20.86
N MET A 136 -5.83 -2.77 -20.59
CA MET A 136 -5.27 -2.63 -19.26
C MET A 136 -4.86 -1.18 -19.02
N GLN A 137 -5.12 -0.68 -17.82
CA GLN A 137 -4.72 0.66 -17.40
C GLN A 137 -4.21 0.58 -15.96
N LEU A 138 -3.03 1.14 -15.71
CA LEU A 138 -2.52 1.32 -14.36
C LEU A 138 -3.02 2.66 -13.83
N VAL A 139 -3.52 2.67 -12.60
CA VAL A 139 -4.09 3.86 -11.96
C VAL A 139 -3.57 3.92 -10.52
N PRO A 140 -2.29 4.28 -10.31
CA PRO A 140 -1.71 4.34 -8.98
C PRO A 140 -2.33 5.42 -8.10
N ALA A 141 -2.02 5.32 -6.81
CA ALA A 141 -2.22 6.35 -5.81
C ALA A 141 -0.91 6.49 -5.04
N LEU A 142 0.01 7.29 -5.56
CA LEU A 142 1.37 7.41 -5.03
C LEU A 142 1.77 8.87 -4.84
N PRO A 143 2.24 9.27 -3.65
CA PRO A 143 2.79 10.58 -3.43
C PRO A 143 4.19 10.64 -4.03
N MET A 144 4.61 11.84 -4.41
CA MET A 144 5.90 12.11 -5.00
C MET A 144 7.06 11.67 -4.07
N SER A 145 6.84 11.68 -2.76
CA SER A 145 7.82 11.27 -1.75
C SER A 145 8.26 9.81 -1.84
N LEU A 146 7.50 8.93 -2.50
CA LEU A 146 7.88 7.52 -2.70
C LEU A 146 8.77 7.29 -3.92
N PHE A 147 8.91 8.28 -4.81
CA PHE A 147 9.75 8.17 -6.00
C PHE A 147 11.22 8.40 -5.63
N ARG A 148 12.08 7.47 -6.03
CA ARG A 148 13.53 7.62 -5.86
C ARG A 148 14.07 8.49 -6.98
N LYS A 149 14.89 9.48 -6.61
CA LYS A 149 15.73 10.21 -7.57
C LYS A 149 16.97 9.40 -7.96
N ASP A 150 17.43 8.52 -7.06
CA ASP A 150 18.60 7.67 -7.27
C ASP A 150 18.19 6.21 -7.51
N GLY A 151 18.21 5.78 -8.78
CA GLY A 151 17.74 4.45 -9.14
C GLY A 151 18.25 3.86 -10.44
N VAL A 152 18.90 4.64 -11.31
CA VAL A 152 19.55 4.04 -12.48
C VAL A 152 21.00 3.74 -12.16
N LYS A 153 21.44 2.53 -12.51
CA LYS A 153 22.85 2.09 -12.47
C LYS A 153 23.75 3.28 -12.84
N LYS A 154 24.90 3.44 -12.17
CA LYS A 154 25.92 4.51 -12.34
C LYS A 154 26.33 4.88 -13.79
N ASN A 155 25.81 4.20 -14.80
CA ASN A 155 26.04 4.42 -16.23
C ASN A 155 24.79 4.86 -17.03
N SER A 156 23.71 5.29 -16.39
CA SER A 156 22.51 5.81 -17.07
C SER A 156 22.36 7.31 -16.85
N LYS A 157 22.09 8.02 -17.94
CA LYS A 157 22.01 9.48 -18.06
C LYS A 157 20.68 10.12 -17.61
N SER A 158 19.83 9.44 -16.85
CA SER A 158 18.55 10.02 -16.42
C SER A 158 18.47 10.08 -14.89
N GLU A 159 18.37 11.30 -14.37
CA GLU A 159 18.07 11.69 -12.98
C GLU A 159 16.54 11.82 -12.76
N GLU A 160 15.72 11.12 -13.55
CA GLU A 160 14.27 11.22 -13.45
C GLU A 160 13.73 10.44 -12.25
N PRO A 161 12.79 11.00 -11.47
CA PRO A 161 12.21 10.30 -10.35
C PRO A 161 11.41 9.07 -10.81
N THR A 162 11.76 7.91 -10.25
CA THR A 162 11.14 6.64 -10.62
C THR A 162 10.76 5.82 -9.40
N ILE A 163 9.77 4.94 -9.59
CA ILE A 163 9.46 3.86 -8.65
C ILE A 163 9.20 2.59 -9.45
N SER A 164 9.71 1.46 -8.96
CA SER A 164 9.59 0.18 -9.64
C SER A 164 9.03 -0.90 -8.74
N PHE A 165 8.29 -1.83 -9.34
CA PHE A 165 7.74 -3.00 -8.66
C PHE A 165 7.58 -4.19 -9.59
N LYS A 166 7.25 -5.35 -9.00
CA LYS A 166 6.92 -6.57 -9.75
C LYS A 166 5.40 -6.72 -9.87
N LEU A 167 4.90 -6.68 -11.10
CA LEU A 167 3.52 -7.07 -11.43
C LEU A 167 3.48 -8.57 -11.71
N PHE A 168 2.55 -9.27 -11.04
CA PHE A 168 2.40 -10.74 -11.11
C PHE A 168 3.72 -11.49 -10.92
N THR A 169 4.54 -11.01 -9.97
CA THR A 169 5.87 -11.52 -9.59
C THR A 169 6.94 -11.57 -10.69
N ALA A 170 6.59 -11.40 -11.96
CA ALA A 170 7.49 -11.58 -13.09
C ALA A 170 7.80 -10.29 -13.85
N ILE A 171 6.80 -9.44 -14.08
CA ILE A 171 6.92 -8.27 -14.96
C ILE A 171 7.47 -7.09 -14.15
N ASN A 172 8.59 -6.51 -14.60
CA ASN A 172 9.12 -5.29 -13.99
C ASN A 172 8.29 -4.09 -14.47
N VAL A 173 7.63 -3.40 -13.55
CA VAL A 173 6.93 -2.14 -13.85
C VAL A 173 7.74 -0.99 -13.30
N THR A 174 7.95 0.05 -14.09
CA THR A 174 8.60 1.30 -13.68
C THR A 174 7.70 2.48 -14.02
N TYR A 175 7.43 3.35 -13.05
CA TYR A 175 6.76 4.62 -13.25
C TYR A 175 7.76 5.74 -13.34
N HIS A 176 7.63 6.56 -14.38
CA HIS A 176 8.46 7.73 -14.66
C HIS A 176 7.65 9.00 -14.38
N ASN A 177 8.11 9.81 -13.43
CA ASN A 177 7.41 11.01 -12.95
C ASN A 177 8.33 12.25 -12.87
N PRO A 178 8.82 12.76 -14.01
CA PRO A 178 9.67 13.96 -14.05
C PRO A 178 8.93 15.24 -13.62
N ASP A 179 7.60 15.28 -13.76
CA ASP A 179 6.77 16.42 -13.36
C ASP A 179 6.78 16.67 -11.84
N GLY A 180 7.18 15.68 -11.04
CA GLY A 180 7.32 15.85 -9.59
C GLY A 180 6.00 16.01 -8.83
N ARG A 181 4.87 15.60 -9.42
CA ARG A 181 3.53 15.70 -8.82
C ARG A 181 3.08 14.36 -8.23
N ASP A 182 2.15 14.41 -7.29
CA ASP A 182 1.50 13.20 -6.79
C ASP A 182 0.68 12.52 -7.89
N LEU A 183 0.72 11.19 -7.94
CA LEU A 183 -0.02 10.37 -8.90
C LEU A 183 -1.24 9.75 -8.20
N PHE A 184 -2.19 10.60 -7.81
CA PHE A 184 -3.38 10.21 -7.06
C PHE A 184 -4.55 9.88 -8.00
N GLY A 185 -4.68 8.61 -8.38
CA GLY A 185 -5.72 8.17 -9.30
C GLY A 185 -5.46 8.58 -10.76
N GLU A 186 -4.23 9.00 -11.06
CA GLU A 186 -3.79 9.39 -12.39
C GLU A 186 -3.41 8.16 -13.22
N SER A 187 -3.68 8.19 -14.52
CA SER A 187 -3.23 7.16 -15.44
C SER A 187 -2.01 7.63 -16.23
N PRO A 188 -1.07 6.71 -16.58
CA PRO A 188 -0.01 7.02 -17.53
C PRO A 188 -0.58 7.61 -18.83
N LYS A 189 0.20 8.46 -19.51
CA LYS A 189 -0.12 8.96 -20.86
C LYS A 189 0.47 8.09 -21.96
N ARG A 190 1.58 7.40 -21.64
CA ARG A 190 2.33 6.54 -22.56
C ARG A 190 2.89 5.32 -21.84
N TYR A 191 2.99 4.21 -22.55
CA TYR A 191 3.69 3.01 -22.09
C TYR A 191 4.76 2.58 -23.10
N GLU A 192 5.87 2.05 -22.59
CA GLU A 192 6.78 1.18 -23.33
C GLU A 192 6.76 -0.22 -22.72
N VAL A 193 6.35 -1.21 -23.51
CA VAL A 193 6.27 -2.60 -23.06
C VAL A 193 7.42 -3.39 -23.67
N GLY A 194 8.34 -3.84 -22.82
CA GLY A 194 9.47 -4.70 -23.19
C GLY A 194 9.05 -6.15 -23.26
N LEU A 195 9.36 -6.82 -24.38
CA LEU A 195 9.12 -8.24 -24.59
C LEU A 195 10.42 -9.03 -24.37
N ARG A 196 10.28 -10.31 -24.01
CA ARG A 196 11.39 -11.23 -23.71
C ARG A 196 12.27 -11.56 -24.92
N ASP A 197 11.80 -11.27 -26.14
CA ASP A 197 12.60 -11.39 -27.36
C ASP A 197 13.49 -10.15 -27.61
N GLY A 198 13.47 -9.18 -26.69
CA GLY A 198 14.21 -7.92 -26.77
C GLY A 198 13.47 -6.81 -27.52
N SER A 199 12.34 -7.10 -28.17
CA SER A 199 11.55 -6.08 -28.85
C SER A 199 10.75 -5.22 -27.86
N ARG A 200 10.35 -4.03 -28.30
CA ARG A 200 9.54 -3.09 -27.51
C ARG A 200 8.29 -2.69 -28.28
N ARG A 201 7.19 -2.49 -27.55
CA ARG A 201 5.95 -1.93 -28.07
C ARG A 201 5.63 -0.62 -27.36
N THR A 202 5.54 0.46 -28.12
CA THR A 202 5.09 1.76 -27.62
C THR A 202 3.58 1.87 -27.72
N VAL A 203 2.96 2.40 -26.67
CA VAL A 203 1.52 2.68 -26.62
C VAL A 203 1.36 4.15 -26.23
N GLU A 204 0.98 4.99 -27.20
CA GLU A 204 0.68 6.42 -27.03
C GLU A 204 -0.76 6.61 -26.55
N SER A 205 -1.09 6.02 -25.41
CA SER A 205 -2.42 6.05 -24.80
C SER A 205 -2.34 5.70 -23.34
N SER A 206 -3.33 6.14 -22.57
CA SER A 206 -3.49 5.74 -21.16
C SER A 206 -3.90 4.30 -20.96
N THR A 207 -4.28 3.60 -22.04
CA THR A 207 -4.76 2.23 -22.01
C THR A 207 -3.93 1.35 -22.93
N ILE A 208 -3.34 0.30 -22.35
CA ILE A 208 -2.71 -0.79 -23.09
C ILE A 208 -3.80 -1.59 -23.82
N PRO A 209 -3.68 -1.81 -25.14
CA PRO A 209 -4.71 -2.48 -25.93
C PRO A 209 -4.91 -3.94 -25.52
N ALA A 210 -6.11 -4.47 -25.80
CA ALA A 210 -6.54 -5.80 -25.37
C ALA A 210 -5.56 -6.94 -25.70
N ASP A 211 -4.93 -6.94 -26.89
CA ASP A 211 -4.00 -7.99 -27.32
C ASP A 211 -2.75 -8.04 -26.44
N LEU A 212 -2.25 -6.88 -26.01
CA LEU A 212 -1.08 -6.76 -25.14
C LEU A 212 -1.47 -6.93 -23.67
N ALA A 213 -2.62 -6.41 -23.26
CA ALA A 213 -3.18 -6.61 -21.93
C ALA A 213 -3.39 -8.10 -21.60
N GLU A 214 -3.85 -8.90 -22.57
CA GLU A 214 -4.00 -10.35 -22.40
C GLU A 214 -2.66 -11.05 -22.18
N LYS A 215 -1.60 -10.64 -22.89
CA LYS A 215 -0.24 -11.15 -22.70
C LYS A 215 0.32 -10.80 -21.32
N ILE A 216 0.06 -9.58 -20.85
CA ILE A 216 0.44 -9.12 -19.50
C ILE A 216 -0.28 -9.96 -18.43
N ARG A 217 -1.60 -10.11 -18.54
CA ARG A 217 -2.41 -10.96 -17.64
C ARG A 217 -1.94 -12.42 -17.66
N ARG A 218 -1.59 -12.89 -18.86
CA ARG A 218 -0.92 -14.15 -19.21
C ARG A 218 0.40 -14.41 -18.48
N VAL A 219 1.11 -13.32 -18.18
CA VAL A 219 2.55 -13.34 -17.88
C VAL A 219 3.37 -14.04 -18.98
N VAL A 220 2.94 -13.87 -20.24
CA VAL A 220 3.56 -14.50 -21.41
C VAL A 220 4.22 -13.42 -22.27
N PHE A 221 5.46 -13.67 -22.69
CA PHE A 221 6.26 -12.81 -23.59
C PHE A 221 6.62 -11.43 -23.06
N VAL A 222 5.94 -10.88 -22.05
CA VAL A 222 6.25 -9.58 -21.46
C VAL A 222 7.31 -9.72 -20.38
N GLU A 223 8.27 -8.80 -20.39
CA GLU A 223 9.36 -8.68 -19.41
C GLU A 223 9.22 -7.41 -18.57
N SER A 224 8.93 -6.28 -19.20
CA SER A 224 8.85 -4.98 -18.53
C SER A 224 7.72 -4.10 -19.05
N ILE A 225 7.31 -3.15 -18.21
CA ILE A 225 6.38 -2.07 -18.54
C ILE A 225 6.95 -0.78 -17.95
N ASP A 226 7.32 0.15 -18.80
CA ASP A 226 7.66 1.51 -18.41
C ASP A 226 6.43 2.39 -18.67
N ALA A 227 5.93 3.05 -17.62
CA ALA A 227 4.74 3.90 -17.71
C ALA A 227 5.10 5.36 -17.41
N TYR A 228 4.72 6.25 -18.31
CA TYR A 228 5.10 7.66 -18.31
C TYR A 228 3.88 8.54 -18.06
N PHE A 229 3.97 9.49 -17.13
CA PHE A 229 2.86 10.36 -16.71
C PHE A 229 2.91 11.78 -17.30
N TYR A 230 3.87 12.05 -18.18
CA TYR A 230 4.10 13.34 -18.84
C TYR A 230 3.70 13.33 -20.31
#